data_AF-A0A2S4I1I4-F1
#
_entry.id   AF-A0A2S4I1I4-F1
#
_cell.length_a   1.000
_cell.length_b   1.000
_cell.length_c   1.000
_cell.angle_alpha   90.00
_cell.angle_beta   90.00
_cell.angle_gamma   90.00
#
_symmetry.space_group_name_H-M   'P 1'
#
loop_
_entity.id
_entity.type
_entity.pdbx_description
1 polymer ?
#
loop_
_entity_poly.entity_id
_entity_poly.type
_entity_poly.pdbx_seq_one_letter_code
_entity_poly.pdbx_strand_id
1 'polypeptide(L)'
;MSITIKLSPLASPVPGRGFLQVRGWEHDAGNLEFAIQRNQDDHYLQHSQQWANAPCWFAQHFVEDAQGDSISHEVGPDIVDPLLQNSATGVFNFRLRNPDGSAEDDNPMKLMEGLALSGAGSATGPGAAQTTVSIAPAQPTVQPVPVPETAPVAQPETIEPPLPEPIVEPVPPAPLPQAKNRTVLLLIIGLALLAIIAAGLWFWLKKPPAPEPTAAAAATAPADVAPPPAAPAAPCSVEALNTENELSFVQGCIKQAPDSATLLYVIGLAKSNKQCGVAQRLYANRAQAGNVEVAQAYAREYDPKYLQPSACFTAPDNATAAYWYETILGYQADNAEAAQRLKELKP
;
A
#
# COMPACT_ATOMS: atom_id res chain seq x y z
N MET A 1 28.37 -10.37 0.76
CA MET A 1 28.45 -11.59 1.62
C MET A 1 27.03 -12.13 1.84
N SER A 2 26.82 -13.28 2.50
CA SER A 2 25.44 -13.71 2.84
C SER A 2 24.96 -13.00 4.10
N ILE A 3 23.83 -12.29 4.02
CA ILE A 3 23.24 -11.63 5.18
C ILE A 3 22.69 -12.69 6.15
N THR A 4 22.94 -12.51 7.44
CA THR A 4 22.40 -13.39 8.49
C THR A 4 21.58 -12.57 9.47
N ILE A 5 20.34 -13.02 9.73
CA ILE A 5 19.39 -12.30 10.57
C ILE A 5 18.95 -13.18 11.73
N LYS A 6 19.01 -12.63 12.94
CA LYS A 6 18.64 -13.33 14.18
C LYS A 6 17.83 -12.44 15.09
N LEU A 7 16.78 -13.00 15.68
CA LEU A 7 16.08 -12.42 16.81
C LEU A 7 16.47 -13.18 18.08
N SER A 8 17.09 -12.49 19.03
CA SER A 8 17.65 -13.09 20.25
C SER A 8 17.09 -12.46 21.52
N PRO A 9 17.11 -13.12 22.68
CA PRO A 9 16.74 -12.48 23.93
C PRO A 9 17.71 -11.34 24.28
N LEU A 10 17.21 -10.33 25.00
CA LEU A 10 18.05 -9.29 25.57
C LEU A 10 19.06 -9.90 26.58
N ALA A 11 20.20 -9.22 26.76
CA ALA A 11 21.24 -9.64 27.72
C ALA A 11 20.69 -9.81 29.15
N SER A 12 19.72 -8.98 29.53
CA SER A 12 18.81 -9.21 30.65
C SER A 12 17.45 -9.60 30.08
N PRO A 13 17.05 -10.89 30.13
CA PRO A 13 15.81 -11.34 29.49
C PRO A 13 14.58 -10.60 30.03
N VAL A 14 13.82 -10.00 29.11
CA VAL A 14 12.53 -9.37 29.40
C VAL A 14 11.48 -10.04 28.51
N PRO A 15 10.40 -10.63 29.08
CA PRO A 15 9.33 -11.22 28.28
C PRO A 15 8.73 -10.24 27.28
N GLY A 16 8.46 -10.70 26.08
CA GLY A 16 7.95 -9.88 24.97
C GLY A 16 9.00 -8.97 24.33
N ARG A 17 10.28 -9.06 24.70
CA ARG A 17 11.33 -8.23 24.10
C ARG A 17 12.47 -9.06 23.55
N GLY A 18 13.10 -8.55 22.51
CA GLY A 18 14.21 -9.20 21.85
C GLY A 18 15.14 -8.21 21.16
N PHE A 19 16.30 -8.72 20.80
CA PHE A 19 17.34 -8.02 20.06
C PHE A 19 17.42 -8.59 18.66
N LEU A 20 17.03 -7.78 17.68
CA LEU A 20 17.11 -8.10 16.26
C LEU A 20 18.48 -7.68 15.75
N GLN A 21 19.26 -8.65 15.25
CA GLN A 21 20.60 -8.44 14.74
C GLN A 21 20.68 -8.86 13.27
N VAL A 22 21.24 -7.99 12.45
CA VAL A 22 21.50 -8.22 11.02
C VAL A 22 23.00 -8.10 10.79
N ARG A 23 23.62 -9.17 10.28
CA ARG A 23 25.05 -9.21 9.95
C ARG A 23 25.25 -9.28 8.45
N GLY A 24 26.24 -8.55 7.94
CA GLY A 24 26.59 -8.54 6.51
C GLY A 24 25.75 -7.59 5.66
N TRP A 25 25.01 -6.67 6.28
CA TRP A 25 24.39 -5.54 5.60
C TRP A 25 25.49 -4.58 5.12
N GLU A 26 25.60 -4.38 3.80
CA GLU A 26 26.69 -3.62 3.18
C GLU A 26 26.36 -2.12 3.02
N HIS A 27 25.17 -1.70 3.45
CA HIS A 27 24.73 -0.30 3.39
C HIS A 27 24.73 0.35 4.77
N ASP A 28 24.51 1.66 4.80
CA ASP A 28 24.53 2.43 6.05
C ASP A 28 23.51 1.92 7.07
N ALA A 29 23.91 1.93 8.33
CA ALA A 29 23.00 1.76 9.46
C ALA A 29 22.10 3.00 9.62
N GLY A 30 21.18 2.94 10.58
CA GLY A 30 20.27 4.05 10.89
C GLY A 30 18.83 3.72 10.57
N ASN A 31 18.11 4.64 9.93
CA ASN A 31 16.69 4.45 9.67
C ASN A 31 16.51 3.47 8.52
N LEU A 32 16.05 2.27 8.84
CA LEU A 32 15.76 1.20 7.89
C LEU A 32 14.32 0.75 8.05
N GLU A 33 13.78 0.13 7.01
CA GLU A 33 12.47 -0.50 7.06
C GLU A 33 12.63 -2.01 6.96
N PHE A 34 11.87 -2.73 7.77
CA PHE A 34 11.81 -4.18 7.65
C PHE A 34 10.39 -4.72 7.56
N ALA A 35 10.24 -5.87 6.94
CA ALA A 35 9.00 -6.64 6.90
C ALA A 35 9.29 -8.09 7.26
N ILE A 36 8.36 -8.73 7.98
CA ILE A 36 8.49 -10.12 8.41
C ILE A 36 7.36 -10.92 7.80
N GLN A 37 7.71 -12.03 7.14
CA GLN A 37 6.78 -12.90 6.44
C GLN A 37 6.88 -14.33 6.96
N ARG A 38 5.74 -15.02 7.12
CA ARG A 38 5.72 -16.45 7.40
C ARG A 38 6.10 -17.23 6.17
N ASN A 39 6.90 -18.27 6.37
CA ASN A 39 7.33 -19.16 5.28
C ASN A 39 6.24 -20.17 4.85
N GLN A 40 5.12 -20.27 5.57
CA GLN A 40 4.10 -21.30 5.35
C GLN A 40 3.05 -20.86 4.32
N ASP A 41 2.69 -19.58 4.33
CA ASP A 41 1.56 -19.04 3.59
C ASP A 41 1.79 -17.61 3.09
N ASP A 42 3.03 -17.14 3.13
CA ASP A 42 3.44 -15.84 2.59
C ASP A 42 2.77 -14.62 3.23
N HIS A 43 2.13 -14.76 4.40
CA HIS A 43 1.52 -13.63 5.11
C HIS A 43 2.55 -12.83 5.90
N TYR A 44 2.35 -11.53 5.98
CA TYR A 44 3.21 -10.57 6.67
C TYR A 44 2.61 -10.13 7.99
N LEU A 45 3.48 -9.95 8.96
CA LEU A 45 3.15 -9.37 10.25
C LEU A 45 2.72 -7.91 10.07
N GLN A 46 1.57 -7.53 10.61
CA GLN A 46 1.04 -6.18 10.58
C GLN A 46 1.27 -5.46 11.91
N HIS A 47 1.17 -4.12 11.92
CA HIS A 47 1.18 -3.31 13.15
C HIS A 47 0.10 -3.72 14.17
N SER A 48 -1.00 -4.31 13.71
CA SER A 48 -2.07 -4.87 14.55
C SER A 48 -1.74 -6.23 15.17
N GLN A 49 -0.51 -6.72 15.01
CA GLN A 49 -0.06 -8.05 15.44
C GLN A 49 -0.78 -9.22 14.75
N GLN A 50 -1.52 -8.93 13.67
CA GLN A 50 -2.18 -9.92 12.83
C GLN A 50 -1.32 -10.23 11.60
N TRP A 51 -1.64 -11.34 10.94
CA TRP A 51 -1.01 -11.75 9.68
C TRP A 51 -1.92 -11.45 8.51
N ALA A 52 -1.42 -10.75 7.49
CA ALA A 52 -2.17 -10.40 6.29
C ALA A 52 -1.34 -10.59 5.02
N ASN A 53 -1.99 -10.59 3.86
CA ASN A 53 -1.37 -10.88 2.56
C ASN A 53 -0.60 -9.70 1.93
N ALA A 54 -0.58 -8.53 2.57
CA ALA A 54 0.15 -7.35 2.09
C ALA A 54 1.41 -7.10 2.97
N PRO A 55 2.57 -6.78 2.38
CA PRO A 55 3.76 -6.40 3.13
C PRO A 55 3.49 -5.21 4.06
N CYS A 56 3.84 -5.36 5.34
CA CYS A 56 3.84 -4.28 6.31
C CYS A 56 5.28 -3.90 6.65
N TRP A 57 5.61 -2.63 6.47
CA TRP A 57 6.96 -2.12 6.72
C TRP A 57 7.02 -1.43 8.07
N PHE A 58 7.97 -1.87 8.90
CA PHE A 58 8.30 -1.29 10.19
C PHE A 58 9.54 -0.42 10.03
N ALA A 59 9.38 0.89 10.14
CA ALA A 59 10.49 1.83 10.12
C ALA A 59 11.14 1.88 11.50
N GLN A 60 12.43 1.53 11.59
CA GLN A 60 13.18 1.54 12.84
C GLN A 60 14.60 2.05 12.66
N HIS A 61 15.16 2.56 13.75
CA HIS A 61 16.56 2.97 13.81
C HIS A 61 17.45 1.81 14.26
N PHE A 62 18.24 1.28 13.34
CA PHE A 62 19.27 0.28 13.59
C PHE A 62 20.59 0.94 13.95
N VAL A 63 21.21 0.44 15.01
CA VAL A 63 22.51 0.90 15.51
C VAL A 63 23.57 -0.11 15.08
N GLU A 64 24.64 0.41 14.48
CA GLU A 64 25.83 -0.37 14.13
C GLU A 64 26.60 -0.75 15.40
N ASP A 65 27.13 -1.97 15.43
CA ASP A 65 27.99 -2.42 16.52
C ASP A 65 29.36 -1.71 16.48
N ALA A 66 30.13 -1.86 17.57
CA ALA A 66 31.44 -1.20 17.68
C ALA A 66 32.48 -1.73 16.68
N GLN A 67 32.21 -2.86 16.02
CA GLN A 67 33.09 -3.51 15.07
C GLN A 67 32.74 -3.18 13.61
N GLY A 68 31.56 -2.61 13.36
CA GLY A 68 31.01 -2.38 12.02
C GLY A 68 30.55 -3.65 11.31
N ASP A 69 30.39 -4.76 12.04
CA ASP A 69 30.11 -6.07 11.45
C ASP A 69 28.60 -6.38 11.42
N SER A 70 27.83 -5.75 12.30
CA SER A 70 26.39 -5.95 12.42
C SER A 70 25.66 -4.67 12.80
N ILE A 71 24.39 -4.61 12.38
CA ILE A 71 23.44 -3.59 12.79
C ILE A 71 22.34 -4.24 13.63
N SER A 72 21.75 -3.48 14.54
CA SER A 72 20.82 -4.05 15.50
C SER A 72 19.77 -3.08 16.02
N HIS A 73 18.63 -3.62 16.42
CA HIS A 73 17.53 -2.88 17.01
C HIS A 73 16.80 -3.72 18.06
N GLU A 74 16.36 -3.09 19.15
CA GLU A 74 15.53 -3.76 20.16
C GLU A 74 14.07 -3.75 19.71
N VAL A 75 13.46 -4.93 19.64
CA VAL A 75 12.06 -5.10 19.25
C VAL A 75 11.18 -5.44 20.45
N GLY A 76 9.96 -4.93 20.41
CA GLY A 76 8.95 -5.08 21.45
C GLY A 76 7.99 -6.25 21.25
N PRO A 77 6.95 -6.32 22.10
CA PRO A 77 6.01 -7.44 22.12
C PRO A 77 5.14 -7.51 20.87
N ASP A 78 4.93 -6.37 20.22
CA ASP A 78 4.29 -6.22 18.92
C ASP A 78 4.97 -7.02 17.80
N ILE A 79 6.28 -7.29 17.94
CA ILE A 79 7.04 -8.15 17.04
C ILE A 79 7.27 -9.53 17.67
N VAL A 80 7.73 -9.59 18.91
CA VAL A 80 8.15 -10.85 19.54
C VAL A 80 6.99 -11.81 19.74
N ASP A 81 5.85 -11.33 20.24
CA ASP A 81 4.75 -12.22 20.61
C ASP A 81 4.11 -12.92 19.40
N PRO A 82 3.80 -12.23 18.28
CA PRO A 82 3.25 -12.88 17.10
C PRO A 82 4.19 -13.91 16.46
N LEU A 83 5.50 -13.68 16.52
CA LEU A 83 6.49 -14.62 15.99
C LEU A 83 6.56 -15.89 16.84
N LEU A 84 6.54 -15.76 18.17
CA LEU A 84 6.52 -16.90 19.09
C LEU A 84 5.21 -17.69 19.01
N GLN A 85 4.07 -17.02 18.79
CA GLN A 85 2.78 -17.70 18.58
C GLN A 85 2.73 -18.50 17.26
N ASN A 86 3.57 -18.15 16.28
CA ASN A 86 3.60 -18.78 14.95
C ASN A 86 4.92 -19.51 14.67
N SER A 87 5.69 -19.88 15.71
CA SER A 87 7.09 -20.33 15.60
C SER A 87 7.29 -21.79 15.19
N ALA A 88 6.36 -22.42 14.46
CA ALA A 88 6.42 -23.85 14.14
C ALA A 88 7.76 -24.31 13.54
N THR A 89 8.45 -23.41 12.82
CA THR A 89 9.78 -23.64 12.24
C THR A 89 10.89 -22.81 12.90
N GLY A 90 10.55 -21.83 13.74
CA GLY A 90 11.50 -20.86 14.29
C GLY A 90 12.22 -19.99 13.25
N VAL A 91 11.78 -20.02 11.98
CA VAL A 91 12.39 -19.29 10.86
C VAL A 91 11.31 -18.57 10.08
N PHE A 92 11.54 -17.30 9.81
CA PHE A 92 10.68 -16.40 9.04
C PHE A 92 11.48 -15.78 7.90
N ASN A 93 10.81 -15.32 6.86
CA ASN A 93 11.42 -14.49 5.85
C ASN A 93 11.45 -13.05 6.38
N PHE A 94 12.60 -12.39 6.21
CA PHE A 94 12.85 -11.04 6.68
C PHE A 94 13.39 -10.20 5.54
N ARG A 95 12.67 -9.13 5.24
CA ARG A 95 13.11 -8.14 4.27
C ARG A 95 13.61 -6.92 4.99
N LEU A 96 14.77 -6.44 4.57
CA LEU A 96 15.37 -5.21 5.05
C LEU A 96 15.57 -4.28 3.87
N ARG A 97 15.24 -3.01 4.03
CA ARG A 97 15.51 -2.01 2.99
C ARG A 97 15.84 -0.65 3.55
N ASN A 98 16.52 0.15 2.73
CA ASN A 98 16.59 1.57 2.94
C ASN A 98 15.22 2.22 2.69
N PRO A 99 14.82 3.25 3.46
CA PRO A 99 13.55 3.96 3.24
C PRO A 99 13.46 4.61 1.86
N ASP A 100 14.61 4.86 1.23
CA ASP A 100 14.68 5.44 -0.10
C ASP A 100 14.54 4.40 -1.24
N GLY A 101 14.59 3.10 -0.90
CA GLY A 101 14.55 1.98 -1.84
C GLY A 101 15.88 1.69 -2.56
N SER A 102 16.98 2.33 -2.15
CA SER A 102 18.30 2.16 -2.78
C SER A 102 18.93 0.79 -2.52
N ALA A 103 18.53 0.15 -1.43
CA ALA A 103 18.96 -1.19 -1.04
C ALA A 103 17.77 -1.96 -0.48
N GLU A 104 17.61 -3.20 -0.92
CA GLU A 104 16.63 -4.15 -0.39
C GLU A 104 17.25 -5.55 -0.44
N ASP A 105 17.10 -6.29 0.65
CA ASP A 105 17.53 -7.67 0.73
C ASP A 105 16.48 -8.52 1.47
N ASP A 106 16.37 -9.77 1.08
CA ASP A 106 15.42 -10.76 1.60
C ASP A 106 16.21 -11.97 2.10
N ASN A 107 16.16 -12.21 3.42
CA ASN A 107 16.89 -13.29 4.06
C ASN A 107 16.06 -14.00 5.12
N PRO A 108 16.35 -15.29 5.37
CA PRO A 108 15.74 -15.98 6.50
C PRO A 108 16.23 -15.39 7.84
N MET A 109 15.29 -14.97 8.68
CA MET A 109 15.51 -14.65 10.09
C MET A 109 15.23 -15.86 10.96
N LYS A 110 16.17 -16.15 11.86
CA LYS A 110 16.03 -17.22 12.87
C LYS A 110 15.66 -16.64 14.23
N LEU A 111 14.71 -17.28 14.91
CA LEU A 111 14.44 -17.04 16.32
C LEU A 111 15.43 -17.87 17.15
N MET A 112 16.09 -17.21 18.10
CA MET A 112 16.99 -17.87 19.04
C MET A 112 16.21 -18.34 20.28
N GLU A 113 16.73 -19.38 20.92
CA GLU A 113 16.20 -19.88 22.19
C GLU A 113 16.26 -18.80 23.29
N GLY A 114 15.33 -18.88 24.26
CA GLY A 114 15.28 -17.95 25.40
C GLY A 114 14.39 -16.72 25.20
N LEU A 115 13.81 -16.53 24.02
CA LEU A 115 12.69 -15.60 23.82
C LEU A 115 11.44 -16.10 24.58
N ALA A 116 10.69 -15.18 25.18
CA ALA A 116 9.48 -15.49 25.93
C ALA A 116 8.34 -14.55 25.55
N LEU A 117 7.11 -15.05 25.55
CA LEU A 117 5.90 -14.24 25.36
C LEU A 117 5.73 -13.24 26.50
N SER A 118 5.21 -12.04 26.24
CA SER A 118 4.92 -11.02 27.26
C SER A 118 4.12 -11.55 28.46
N GLY A 119 3.17 -12.46 28.19
CA GLY A 119 2.32 -13.07 29.22
C GLY A 119 3.04 -14.03 30.19
N ALA A 120 4.28 -14.44 29.89
CA ALA A 120 5.01 -15.42 30.69
C ALA A 120 5.43 -14.91 32.07
N GLY A 121 5.49 -13.58 32.28
CA GLY A 121 5.90 -12.97 33.56
C GLY A 121 4.79 -12.82 34.62
N SER A 122 3.53 -13.10 34.28
CA SER A 122 2.37 -12.81 35.16
C SER A 122 1.69 -14.05 35.76
N ALA A 123 2.27 -15.25 35.62
CA ALA A 123 1.69 -16.48 36.16
C ALA A 123 1.93 -16.64 37.68
N THR A 124 1.41 -15.71 38.49
CA THR A 124 1.15 -15.93 39.93
C THR A 124 -0.31 -15.60 40.21
N GLY A 125 -1.21 -16.46 39.75
CA GLY A 125 -2.64 -16.44 40.07
C GLY A 125 -3.20 -17.85 40.00
N PRO A 126 -4.07 -18.27 40.93
CA PRO A 126 -4.65 -19.61 40.95
C PRO A 126 -5.65 -19.74 39.79
N GLY A 127 -5.11 -20.06 38.62
CA GLY A 127 -5.86 -20.25 37.37
C GLY A 127 -5.00 -20.78 36.21
N ALA A 128 -3.67 -20.85 36.36
CA ALA A 128 -2.79 -21.45 35.35
C ALA A 128 -2.68 -22.98 35.53
N ALA A 129 -3.68 -23.69 35.00
CA ALA A 129 -3.69 -25.12 34.75
C ALA A 129 -4.55 -25.30 33.50
N GLN A 130 -4.15 -25.84 32.36
CA GLN A 130 -3.01 -26.62 31.92
C GLN A 130 -2.88 -26.35 30.40
N THR A 131 -1.67 -26.32 29.85
CA THR A 131 -1.30 -27.02 28.59
C THR A 131 0.21 -26.89 28.44
N THR A 132 0.94 -27.64 29.28
CA THR A 132 2.32 -28.01 28.99
C THR A 132 2.30 -29.50 28.70
N VAL A 133 2.22 -29.87 27.41
CA VAL A 133 2.59 -31.22 27.00
C VAL A 133 4.12 -31.25 27.03
N SER A 134 4.62 -31.73 28.16
CA SER A 134 6.01 -32.06 28.38
C SER A 134 6.32 -33.33 27.59
N ILE A 135 7.09 -33.22 26.52
CA ILE A 135 7.63 -34.38 25.80
C ILE A 135 8.97 -34.73 26.46
N ALA A 136 8.93 -35.69 27.39
CA ALA A 136 10.12 -36.41 27.82
C ALA A 136 10.49 -37.46 26.75
N PRO A 137 11.78 -37.67 26.45
CA PRO A 137 12.20 -38.60 25.41
C PRO A 137 12.17 -40.04 25.93
N ALA A 138 11.44 -40.92 25.26
CA ALA A 138 11.54 -42.36 25.45
C ALA A 138 11.77 -43.04 24.09
N GLN A 139 12.97 -43.57 23.88
CA GLN A 139 13.21 -44.70 22.98
C GLN A 139 13.23 -46.00 23.82
N PRO A 140 13.33 -47.19 23.20
CA PRO A 140 12.24 -47.93 22.57
C PRO A 140 12.06 -49.30 23.23
N THR A 141 10.88 -49.90 23.21
CA THR A 141 10.74 -51.34 23.48
C THR A 141 9.71 -51.96 22.57
N VAL A 142 10.24 -52.82 21.71
CA VAL A 142 9.54 -53.74 20.81
C VAL A 142 8.75 -54.74 21.63
N GLN A 143 7.49 -55.01 21.25
CA GLN A 143 6.93 -56.36 21.22
C GLN A 143 5.66 -56.42 20.34
N PRO A 144 5.39 -57.56 19.66
CA PRO A 144 4.65 -57.58 18.38
C PRO A 144 3.34 -58.37 18.44
N VAL A 145 2.25 -57.88 17.86
CA VAL A 145 1.10 -58.71 17.43
C VAL A 145 0.08 -57.87 16.63
N PRO A 146 -0.75 -58.45 15.75
CA PRO A 146 -0.42 -59.19 14.54
C PRO A 146 -1.05 -58.52 13.28
N VAL A 147 -0.54 -58.88 12.11
CA VAL A 147 -1.11 -58.54 10.79
C VAL A 147 -2.40 -59.33 10.57
N PRO A 148 -3.53 -58.70 10.20
CA PRO A 148 -4.54 -59.32 9.36
C PRO A 148 -4.24 -58.97 7.90
N GLU A 149 -3.96 -60.02 7.16
CA GLU A 149 -3.95 -60.08 5.70
C GLU A 149 -5.36 -59.80 5.16
N THR A 150 -5.42 -59.05 4.05
CA THR A 150 -6.15 -59.34 2.80
C THR A 150 -6.86 -58.11 2.22
N ALA A 151 -6.27 -57.60 1.13
CA ALA A 151 -6.76 -57.00 -0.13
C ALA A 151 -8.23 -56.50 -0.29
N PRO A 152 -8.55 -55.62 -1.29
CA PRO A 152 -7.71 -55.18 -2.41
C PRO A 152 -7.66 -53.65 -2.63
N VAL A 153 -6.60 -53.28 -3.35
CA VAL A 153 -6.39 -52.01 -4.07
C VAL A 153 -7.61 -51.72 -4.95
N ALA A 154 -8.34 -50.65 -4.64
CA ALA A 154 -9.32 -50.09 -5.57
C ALA A 154 -8.57 -49.34 -6.68
N GLN A 155 -8.92 -49.69 -7.91
CA GLN A 155 -8.37 -49.16 -9.16
C GLN A 155 -8.49 -47.63 -9.26
N PRO A 156 -7.59 -46.99 -10.03
CA PRO A 156 -7.67 -45.56 -10.32
C PRO A 156 -8.98 -45.24 -11.05
N GLU A 157 -9.67 -44.20 -10.56
CA GLU A 157 -10.85 -43.64 -11.19
C GLU A 157 -10.55 -43.31 -12.67
N THR A 158 -11.40 -43.89 -13.51
CA THR A 158 -11.51 -43.65 -14.93
C THR A 158 -11.61 -42.15 -15.22
N ILE A 159 -10.66 -41.66 -16.02
CA ILE A 159 -10.75 -40.37 -16.70
C ILE A 159 -11.91 -40.48 -17.69
N GLU A 160 -13.03 -39.85 -17.35
CA GLU A 160 -14.16 -39.66 -18.25
C GLU A 160 -13.78 -38.61 -19.31
N PRO A 161 -13.89 -38.91 -20.63
CA PRO A 161 -13.62 -37.93 -21.66
C PRO A 161 -14.72 -36.85 -21.66
N PRO A 162 -14.39 -35.56 -21.85
CA PRO A 162 -15.40 -34.50 -21.89
C PRO A 162 -16.37 -34.71 -23.06
N LEU A 163 -17.66 -34.76 -22.73
CA LEU A 163 -18.78 -34.79 -23.66
C LEU A 163 -18.81 -33.48 -24.49
N PRO A 164 -19.03 -33.56 -25.81
CA PRO A 164 -19.04 -32.37 -26.68
C PRO A 164 -20.15 -31.39 -26.33
N GLU A 165 -19.81 -30.10 -26.31
CA GLU A 165 -20.71 -28.97 -26.06
C GLU A 165 -21.87 -28.92 -27.09
N PRO A 166 -23.08 -28.49 -26.65
CA PRO A 166 -24.27 -28.48 -27.49
C PRO A 166 -24.18 -27.44 -28.61
N ILE A 167 -24.56 -27.90 -29.80
CA ILE A 167 -24.74 -27.14 -31.04
C ILE A 167 -25.64 -25.93 -30.78
N VAL A 168 -25.09 -24.73 -30.99
CA VAL A 168 -25.84 -23.47 -30.98
C VAL A 168 -26.63 -23.38 -32.29
N GLU A 169 -27.96 -23.47 -32.22
CA GLU A 169 -28.84 -23.10 -33.33
C GLU A 169 -28.75 -21.58 -33.61
N PRO A 170 -28.73 -21.15 -34.89
CA PRO A 170 -28.62 -19.74 -35.23
C PRO A 170 -29.95 -19.01 -34.98
N VAL A 171 -29.91 -18.04 -34.07
CA VAL A 171 -31.00 -17.06 -33.85
C VAL A 171 -31.16 -16.19 -35.11
N PRO A 172 -32.38 -15.97 -35.62
CA PRO A 172 -32.62 -15.13 -36.79
C PRO A 172 -32.33 -13.64 -36.49
N PRO A 173 -31.87 -12.85 -37.48
CA PRO A 173 -31.42 -11.48 -37.26
C PRO A 173 -32.60 -10.53 -36.97
N ALA A 174 -32.42 -9.67 -35.97
CA ALA A 174 -33.29 -8.53 -35.68
C ALA A 174 -33.18 -7.44 -36.79
N PRO A 175 -34.25 -6.67 -37.04
CA PRO A 175 -34.28 -5.66 -38.10
C PRO A 175 -33.41 -4.43 -37.79
N LEU A 176 -32.80 -3.89 -38.85
CA LEU A 176 -31.87 -2.75 -38.88
C LEU A 176 -32.55 -1.38 -38.57
N PRO A 177 -31.76 -0.38 -38.13
CA PRO A 177 -32.24 0.88 -37.53
C PRO A 177 -32.73 1.91 -38.54
N GLN A 178 -33.67 2.76 -38.12
CA GLN A 178 -34.13 3.92 -38.89
C GLN A 178 -33.15 5.09 -38.78
N ALA A 179 -32.69 5.56 -39.94
CA ALA A 179 -31.83 6.73 -40.08
C ALA A 179 -32.59 8.03 -39.73
N LYS A 180 -32.05 8.82 -38.80
CA LYS A 180 -32.48 10.20 -38.54
C LYS A 180 -31.38 11.18 -38.95
N ASN A 181 -31.80 12.21 -39.69
CA ASN A 181 -31.00 13.07 -40.55
C ASN A 181 -29.96 13.94 -39.79
N ARG A 182 -28.67 13.59 -39.97
CA ARG A 182 -27.49 14.16 -39.27
C ARG A 182 -27.09 15.56 -39.78
N THR A 183 -27.67 16.01 -40.88
CA THR A 183 -27.27 17.26 -41.57
C THR A 183 -27.82 18.52 -40.91
N VAL A 184 -28.97 18.44 -40.22
CA VAL A 184 -29.56 19.59 -39.51
C VAL A 184 -28.83 19.88 -38.18
N LEU A 185 -28.33 18.82 -37.50
CA LEU A 185 -27.57 18.98 -36.26
C LEU A 185 -26.21 19.66 -36.51
N LEU A 186 -25.54 19.34 -37.63
CA LEU A 186 -24.25 19.94 -37.99
C LEU A 186 -24.37 21.42 -38.38
N LEU A 187 -25.48 21.85 -38.98
CA LEU A 187 -25.72 23.26 -39.30
C LEU A 187 -25.95 24.11 -38.04
N ILE A 188 -26.64 23.57 -37.03
CA ILE A 188 -26.88 24.28 -35.75
C ILE A 188 -25.57 24.43 -34.96
N ILE A 189 -24.74 23.39 -34.92
CA ILE A 189 -23.43 23.42 -34.26
C ILE A 189 -22.48 24.38 -34.97
N GLY A 190 -22.49 24.40 -36.31
CA GLY A 190 -21.68 25.33 -37.10
C GLY A 190 -22.04 26.81 -36.85
N LEU A 191 -23.34 27.12 -36.76
CA LEU A 191 -23.80 28.49 -36.49
C LEU A 191 -23.45 28.93 -35.05
N ALA A 192 -23.56 28.03 -34.07
CA ALA A 192 -23.21 28.30 -32.68
C ALA A 192 -21.69 28.55 -32.50
N LEU A 193 -20.84 27.78 -33.19
CA LEU A 193 -19.38 27.99 -33.18
C LEU A 193 -18.99 29.34 -33.81
N LEU A 194 -19.64 29.75 -34.90
CA LEU A 194 -19.40 31.04 -35.53
C LEU A 194 -19.78 32.21 -34.61
N ALA A 195 -20.85 32.09 -33.84
CA ALA A 195 -21.24 33.11 -32.86
C ALA A 195 -20.24 33.25 -31.70
N ILE A 196 -19.65 32.14 -31.24
CA ILE A 196 -18.63 32.15 -30.18
C ILE A 196 -17.32 32.79 -30.67
N ILE A 197 -16.90 32.50 -31.91
CA ILE A 197 -15.71 33.10 -32.51
C ILE A 197 -15.89 34.62 -32.69
N ALA A 198 -17.07 35.05 -33.16
CA ALA A 198 -17.39 36.47 -33.29
C ALA A 198 -17.39 37.21 -31.94
N ALA A 199 -17.93 36.57 -30.88
CA ALA A 199 -17.90 37.12 -29.52
C ALA A 199 -16.47 37.19 -28.94
N GLY A 200 -15.62 36.20 -29.21
CA GLY A 200 -14.22 36.18 -28.80
C GLY A 200 -13.39 37.27 -29.47
N LEU A 201 -13.57 37.49 -30.78
CA LEU A 201 -12.90 38.57 -31.52
C LEU A 201 -13.34 39.96 -31.04
N TRP A 202 -14.63 40.14 -30.75
CA TRP A 202 -15.14 41.41 -30.20
C TRP A 202 -14.55 41.73 -28.82
N PHE A 203 -14.43 40.72 -27.96
CA PHE A 203 -13.86 40.89 -26.62
C PHE A 203 -12.35 41.17 -26.67
N TRP A 204 -11.64 40.59 -27.64
CA TRP A 204 -10.20 40.82 -27.81
C TRP A 204 -9.87 42.20 -28.39
N LEU A 205 -10.67 42.71 -29.33
CA LEU A 205 -10.49 44.07 -29.89
C LEU A 205 -10.83 45.20 -28.90
N LYS A 206 -11.57 44.91 -27.82
CA LYS A 206 -11.91 45.91 -26.78
C LYS A 206 -10.89 46.01 -25.63
N LYS A 207 -9.80 45.25 -25.64
CA LYS A 207 -8.73 45.43 -24.64
C LYS A 207 -7.93 46.70 -24.98
N PRO A 208 -7.86 47.70 -24.09
CA PRO A 208 -6.94 48.82 -24.29
C PRO A 208 -5.49 48.31 -24.20
N PRO A 209 -4.56 48.88 -24.98
CA PRO A 209 -3.16 48.49 -24.94
C PRO A 209 -2.56 48.76 -23.55
N ALA A 210 -1.83 47.78 -23.04
CA ALA A 210 -1.09 47.91 -21.78
C ALA A 210 -0.04 49.03 -21.90
N PRO A 211 0.20 49.83 -20.83
CA PRO A 211 1.17 50.91 -20.88
C PRO A 211 2.57 50.34 -21.08
N GLU A 212 3.29 50.94 -22.03
CA GLU A 212 4.69 50.65 -22.32
C GLU A 212 5.55 50.90 -21.06
N PRO A 213 6.54 50.03 -20.76
CA PRO A 213 7.51 50.31 -19.71
C PRO A 213 8.34 51.53 -20.11
N THR A 214 8.25 52.58 -19.30
CA THR A 214 9.12 53.75 -19.38
C THR A 214 10.57 53.29 -19.22
N ALA A 215 11.39 53.60 -20.22
CA ALA A 215 12.84 53.44 -20.15
C ALA A 215 13.41 54.31 -19.02
N ALA A 216 13.99 53.65 -18.01
CA ALA A 216 14.88 54.27 -17.05
C ALA A 216 16.30 53.81 -17.31
N ALA A 217 17.12 54.77 -17.74
CA ALA A 217 18.55 54.94 -17.59
C ALA A 217 19.46 53.68 -17.56
N ALA A 218 20.32 53.65 -18.57
CA ALA A 218 21.53 52.84 -18.63
C ALA A 218 22.37 52.92 -17.34
N ALA A 219 22.60 51.76 -16.73
CA ALA A 219 23.76 51.49 -15.91
C ALA A 219 24.50 50.29 -16.51
N THR A 220 25.81 50.48 -16.65
CA THR A 220 26.81 49.62 -17.28
C THR A 220 26.73 48.16 -16.84
N ALA A 221 26.58 47.25 -17.80
CA ALA A 221 26.72 45.81 -17.61
C ALA A 221 28.21 45.41 -17.52
N PRO A 222 28.60 44.59 -16.54
CA PRO A 222 29.59 43.54 -16.71
C PRO A 222 28.90 42.26 -17.20
N ALA A 223 29.70 41.43 -17.87
CA ALA A 223 29.34 40.24 -18.62
C ALA A 223 28.51 39.18 -17.87
N ASP A 224 27.75 38.41 -18.68
CA ASP A 224 27.29 37.04 -18.50
C ASP A 224 27.39 36.45 -17.09
N VAL A 225 26.25 36.45 -16.40
CA VAL A 225 25.93 35.40 -15.44
C VAL A 225 24.66 34.73 -15.96
N ALA A 226 24.82 33.50 -16.45
CA ALA A 226 23.70 32.63 -16.78
C ALA A 226 22.71 32.60 -15.62
N PRO A 227 21.38 32.62 -15.88
CA PRO A 227 20.41 32.49 -14.81
C PRO A 227 20.70 31.19 -14.03
N PRO A 228 20.66 31.21 -12.69
CA PRO A 228 20.88 30.01 -11.90
C PRO A 228 19.90 28.93 -12.38
N PRO A 229 20.33 27.65 -12.46
CA PRO A 229 19.45 26.57 -12.85
C PRO A 229 18.19 26.61 -11.98
N ALA A 230 17.03 26.52 -12.62
CA ALA A 230 15.75 26.43 -11.94
C ALA A 230 15.88 25.37 -10.83
N ALA A 231 15.52 25.76 -9.60
CA ALA A 231 15.52 24.83 -8.48
C ALA A 231 14.72 23.58 -8.90
N PRO A 232 15.18 22.36 -8.56
CA PRO A 232 14.44 21.16 -8.88
C PRO A 232 13.02 21.31 -8.32
N ALA A 233 12.03 21.01 -9.16
CA ALA A 233 10.63 21.05 -8.75
C ALA A 233 10.44 20.15 -7.51
N ALA A 234 9.60 20.59 -6.58
CA ALA A 234 9.29 19.78 -5.42
C ALA A 234 8.71 18.42 -5.88
N PRO A 235 9.10 17.29 -5.27
CA PRO A 235 8.75 15.97 -5.76
C PRO A 235 7.23 15.66 -5.72
N CYS A 236 6.45 16.37 -4.90
CA CYS A 236 4.98 16.36 -4.97
C CYS A 236 4.40 17.63 -5.63
N SER A 237 5.00 18.10 -6.73
CA SER A 237 4.49 19.27 -7.46
C SER A 237 3.79 18.89 -8.76
N VAL A 238 3.09 19.87 -9.34
CA VAL A 238 2.40 19.73 -10.63
C VAL A 238 3.39 19.47 -11.75
N GLU A 239 4.57 20.07 -11.68
CA GLU A 239 5.64 19.90 -12.66
C GLU A 239 6.14 18.45 -12.63
N ALA A 240 6.45 17.92 -11.43
CA ALA A 240 6.90 16.54 -11.27
C ALA A 240 5.85 15.52 -11.73
N LEU A 241 4.56 15.80 -11.49
CA LEU A 241 3.45 14.93 -11.94
C LEU A 241 3.41 14.74 -13.47
N ASN A 242 3.87 15.73 -14.24
CA ASN A 242 3.84 15.70 -15.70
C ASN A 242 5.16 15.21 -16.32
N THR A 243 6.27 15.28 -15.59
CA THR A 243 7.60 14.95 -16.12
C THR A 243 8.13 13.61 -15.63
N GLU A 244 7.70 13.15 -14.46
CA GLU A 244 8.16 11.90 -13.86
C GLU A 244 7.26 10.71 -14.24
N ASN A 245 7.80 9.50 -14.11
CA ASN A 245 6.98 8.30 -14.18
C ASN A 245 6.15 8.15 -12.88
N GLU A 246 5.02 7.44 -12.97
CA GLU A 246 4.07 7.28 -11.85
C GLU A 246 4.73 6.82 -10.55
N LEU A 247 5.64 5.83 -10.62
CA LEU A 247 6.24 5.25 -9.42
C LEU A 247 7.17 6.26 -8.72
N SER A 248 8.04 6.92 -9.49
CA SER A 248 8.97 7.93 -8.97
C SER A 248 8.22 9.10 -8.36
N PHE A 249 7.17 9.58 -9.03
CA PHE A 249 6.35 10.66 -8.54
C PHE A 249 5.64 10.30 -7.23
N VAL A 250 4.99 9.14 -7.17
CA VAL A 250 4.28 8.69 -5.96
C VAL A 250 5.25 8.52 -4.80
N GLN A 251 6.42 7.90 -5.02
CA GLN A 251 7.44 7.76 -3.98
C GLN A 251 7.98 9.11 -3.51
N GLY A 252 8.24 10.04 -4.44
CA GLY A 252 8.65 11.40 -4.13
C GLY A 252 7.63 12.14 -3.26
N CYS A 253 6.34 12.03 -3.61
CA CYS A 253 5.28 12.64 -2.83
C CYS A 253 5.06 11.98 -1.46
N ILE A 254 5.27 10.66 -1.36
CA ILE A 254 5.23 9.95 -0.07
C ILE A 254 6.36 10.46 0.84
N LYS A 255 7.58 10.54 0.33
CA LYS A 255 8.76 11.02 1.08
C LYS A 255 8.63 12.48 1.53
N GLN A 256 8.08 13.33 0.67
CA GLN A 256 7.91 14.76 0.98
C GLN A 256 6.86 15.02 2.06
N ALA A 257 5.89 14.12 2.23
CA ALA A 257 4.84 14.25 3.24
C ALA A 257 4.14 15.62 3.26
N PRO A 258 3.58 16.07 2.13
CA PRO A 258 2.81 17.31 2.10
C PRO A 258 1.58 17.22 3.00
N ASP A 259 1.06 18.37 3.40
CA ASP A 259 -0.20 18.46 4.12
C ASP A 259 -1.38 17.96 3.26
N SER A 260 -2.50 17.66 3.92
CA SER A 260 -3.69 17.09 3.28
C SER A 260 -4.21 17.93 2.11
N ALA A 261 -4.23 19.26 2.24
CA ALA A 261 -4.79 20.13 1.23
C ALA A 261 -3.91 20.14 -0.02
N THR A 262 -2.59 20.25 0.16
CA THR A 262 -1.62 20.14 -0.93
C THR A 262 -1.71 18.79 -1.62
N LEU A 263 -1.80 17.69 -0.86
CA LEU A 263 -1.92 16.35 -1.44
C LEU A 263 -3.22 16.19 -2.24
N LEU A 264 -4.35 16.62 -1.70
CA LEU A 264 -5.65 16.52 -2.38
C LEU A 264 -5.68 17.34 -3.66
N TYR A 265 -5.01 18.50 -3.68
CA TYR A 265 -4.83 19.28 -4.90
C TYR A 265 -4.06 18.50 -5.98
N VAL A 266 -2.93 17.90 -5.61
CA VAL A 266 -2.12 17.06 -6.52
C VAL A 266 -2.92 15.86 -7.03
N ILE A 267 -3.67 15.19 -6.16
CA ILE A 267 -4.55 14.09 -6.55
C ILE A 267 -5.62 14.55 -7.55
N GLY A 268 -6.21 15.72 -7.32
CA GLY A 268 -7.17 16.35 -8.25
C GLY A 268 -6.57 16.60 -9.65
N LEU A 269 -5.31 17.01 -9.71
CA LEU A 269 -4.59 17.17 -10.98
C LEU A 269 -4.31 15.83 -11.65
N ALA A 270 -3.85 14.82 -10.89
CA ALA A 270 -3.63 13.48 -11.41
C ALA A 270 -4.92 12.89 -12.01
N LYS A 271 -6.06 13.06 -11.33
CA LYS A 271 -7.38 12.68 -11.86
C LYS A 271 -7.72 13.41 -13.16
N SER A 272 -7.50 14.72 -13.20
CA SER A 272 -7.75 15.55 -14.39
C SER A 272 -6.90 15.12 -15.59
N ASN A 273 -5.66 14.70 -15.32
CA ASN A 273 -4.71 14.17 -16.30
C ASN A 273 -4.91 12.68 -16.60
N LYS A 274 -5.95 12.03 -16.06
CA LYS A 274 -6.26 10.60 -16.22
C LYS A 274 -5.15 9.67 -15.70
N GLN A 275 -4.31 10.15 -14.78
CA GLN A 275 -3.29 9.38 -14.08
C GLN A 275 -3.91 8.70 -12.85
N CYS A 276 -4.78 7.73 -13.11
CA CYS A 276 -5.61 7.12 -12.07
C CYS A 276 -4.81 6.28 -11.07
N GLY A 277 -3.72 5.65 -11.51
CA GLY A 277 -2.79 4.93 -10.64
C GLY A 277 -2.15 5.85 -9.61
N VAL A 278 -1.65 7.02 -10.04
CA VAL A 278 -1.12 8.06 -9.15
C VAL A 278 -2.17 8.48 -8.12
N ALA A 279 -3.37 8.86 -8.57
CA ALA A 279 -4.43 9.36 -7.69
C ALA A 279 -4.82 8.33 -6.62
N GLN A 280 -5.06 7.07 -7.03
CA GLN A 280 -5.47 6.00 -6.12
C GLN A 280 -4.36 5.63 -5.12
N ARG A 281 -3.10 5.54 -5.56
CA ARG A 281 -1.97 5.23 -4.67
C ARG A 281 -1.75 6.31 -3.63
N LEU A 282 -1.81 7.59 -4.02
CA LEU A 282 -1.65 8.72 -3.09
C LEU A 282 -2.78 8.78 -2.07
N TYR A 283 -4.03 8.61 -2.52
CA TYR A 283 -5.18 8.49 -1.63
C TYR A 283 -5.01 7.35 -0.62
N ALA A 284 -4.78 6.12 -1.11
CA ALA A 284 -4.71 4.92 -0.28
C ALA A 284 -3.58 5.01 0.75
N ASN A 285 -2.38 5.41 0.33
CA ASN A 285 -1.23 5.52 1.22
C ASN A 285 -1.51 6.46 2.40
N ARG A 286 -2.09 7.63 2.14
CA ARG A 286 -2.28 8.66 3.16
C ARG A 286 -3.49 8.38 4.04
N ALA A 287 -4.56 7.84 3.45
CA ALA A 287 -5.70 7.34 4.20
C ALA A 287 -5.29 6.23 5.19
N GLN A 288 -4.48 5.27 4.73
CA GLN A 288 -3.96 4.20 5.57
C GLN A 288 -2.98 4.69 6.64
N ALA A 289 -2.27 5.80 6.41
CA ALA A 289 -1.39 6.43 7.39
C ALA A 289 -2.13 7.25 8.46
N GLY A 290 -3.47 7.20 8.51
CA GLY A 290 -4.27 7.91 9.51
C GLY A 290 -4.66 9.33 9.13
N ASN A 291 -4.41 9.76 7.88
CA ASN A 291 -4.91 11.05 7.41
C ASN A 291 -6.43 10.94 7.13
N VAL A 292 -7.23 11.29 8.13
CA VAL A 292 -8.70 11.20 8.09
C VAL A 292 -9.30 12.06 6.96
N GLU A 293 -8.75 13.24 6.69
CA GLU A 293 -9.26 14.13 5.62
C GLU A 293 -9.09 13.50 4.24
N VAL A 294 -7.92 12.92 3.98
CA VAL A 294 -7.63 12.22 2.72
C VAL A 294 -8.44 10.92 2.62
N ALA A 295 -8.60 10.19 3.73
CA ALA A 295 -9.45 9.00 3.78
C ALA A 295 -10.93 9.33 3.49
N GLN A 296 -11.44 10.45 4.01
CA GLN A 296 -12.81 10.92 3.74
C GLN A 296 -12.98 11.28 2.27
N ALA A 297 -12.04 12.05 1.71
CA ALA A 297 -12.04 12.37 0.29
C ALA A 297 -12.04 11.08 -0.56
N TYR A 298 -11.22 10.09 -0.20
CA TYR A 298 -11.15 8.85 -0.95
C TYR A 298 -12.41 7.99 -0.85
N ALA A 299 -13.01 7.87 0.35
CA ALA A 299 -14.29 7.18 0.53
C ALA A 299 -15.38 7.78 -0.37
N ARG A 300 -15.42 9.12 -0.47
CA ARG A 300 -16.38 9.85 -1.32
C ARG A 300 -16.18 9.64 -2.82
N GLU A 301 -15.01 9.20 -3.27
CA GLU A 301 -14.77 8.80 -4.67
C GLU A 301 -15.52 7.51 -5.04
N TYR A 302 -16.03 6.76 -4.07
CA TYR A 302 -16.78 5.52 -4.31
C TYR A 302 -18.21 5.57 -3.78
N ASP A 303 -18.49 6.50 -2.86
CA ASP A 303 -19.78 6.63 -2.20
C ASP A 303 -20.86 7.14 -3.18
N PRO A 304 -21.97 6.41 -3.43
CA PRO A 304 -23.04 6.86 -4.33
C PRO A 304 -23.68 8.20 -3.95
N LYS A 305 -23.57 8.62 -2.68
CA LYS A 305 -24.06 9.92 -2.22
C LYS A 305 -23.19 11.09 -2.67
N TYR A 306 -21.89 10.85 -2.85
CA TYR A 306 -20.90 11.92 -3.07
C TYR A 306 -20.17 11.81 -4.41
N LEU A 307 -20.14 10.61 -5.01
CA LEU A 307 -19.40 10.31 -6.22
C LEU A 307 -19.67 11.38 -7.28
N GLN A 308 -18.58 11.99 -7.73
CA GLN A 308 -18.55 12.79 -8.95
C GLN A 308 -17.81 11.98 -10.01
N PRO A 309 -18.53 11.41 -11.00
CA PRO A 309 -17.91 10.55 -12.00
C PRO A 309 -16.74 11.24 -12.70
N SER A 310 -15.62 10.53 -12.78
CA SER A 310 -14.40 10.97 -13.46
C SER A 310 -13.80 9.82 -14.26
N ALA A 311 -12.74 10.08 -15.02
CA ALA A 311 -12.01 9.01 -15.72
C ALA A 311 -11.43 7.95 -14.76
N CYS A 312 -11.18 8.32 -13.50
CA CYS A 312 -10.56 7.43 -12.51
C CYS A 312 -11.56 6.76 -11.56
N PHE A 313 -12.73 7.33 -11.39
CA PHE A 313 -13.82 6.81 -10.56
C PHE A 313 -15.13 7.00 -11.31
N THR A 314 -15.54 5.97 -12.04
CA THR A 314 -16.64 6.06 -13.01
C THR A 314 -17.99 5.68 -12.43
N ALA A 315 -18.01 4.79 -11.44
CA ALA A 315 -19.20 4.23 -10.84
C ALA A 315 -19.03 4.12 -9.33
N PRO A 316 -20.13 4.14 -8.56
CA PRO A 316 -20.06 3.97 -7.12
C PRO A 316 -19.68 2.53 -6.77
N ASP A 317 -19.02 2.38 -5.64
CA ASP A 317 -18.70 1.11 -5.02
C ASP A 317 -18.94 1.21 -3.52
N ASN A 318 -20.10 0.70 -3.08
CA ASN A 318 -20.51 0.76 -1.68
C ASN A 318 -19.53 0.03 -0.76
N ALA A 319 -18.96 -1.10 -1.20
CA ALA A 319 -18.06 -1.89 -0.39
C ALA A 319 -16.73 -1.15 -0.17
N THR A 320 -16.19 -0.56 -1.24
CA THR A 320 -14.96 0.23 -1.16
C THR A 320 -15.17 1.51 -0.34
N ALA A 321 -16.29 2.24 -0.53
CA ALA A 321 -16.62 3.40 0.30
C ALA A 321 -16.74 3.02 1.78
N ALA A 322 -17.45 1.94 2.09
CA ALA A 322 -17.63 1.45 3.44
C ALA A 322 -16.29 1.07 4.12
N TYR A 323 -15.39 0.39 3.40
CA TYR A 323 -14.04 0.07 3.88
C TYR A 323 -13.27 1.32 4.32
N TRP A 324 -13.31 2.39 3.54
CA TRP A 324 -12.62 3.64 3.90
C TRP A 324 -13.29 4.38 5.06
N TYR A 325 -14.63 4.33 5.17
CA TYR A 325 -15.31 4.83 6.37
C TYR A 325 -14.99 4.02 7.63
N GLU A 326 -14.84 2.70 7.54
CA GLU A 326 -14.36 1.87 8.65
C GLU A 326 -12.92 2.23 9.03
N THR A 327 -12.06 2.45 8.03
CA THR A 327 -10.69 2.91 8.24
C THR A 327 -10.67 4.25 9.00
N ILE A 328 -11.52 5.21 8.61
CA ILE A 328 -11.67 6.49 9.31
C ILE A 328 -12.07 6.29 10.77
N LEU A 329 -13.05 5.43 11.04
CA LEU A 329 -13.50 5.15 12.41
C LEU A 329 -12.44 4.43 13.26
N GLY A 330 -11.53 3.68 12.63
CA GLY A 330 -10.37 3.10 13.29
C GLY A 330 -9.39 4.16 13.83
N TYR A 331 -9.28 5.31 13.15
CA TYR A 331 -8.43 6.42 13.58
C TYR A 331 -9.18 7.48 14.40
N GLN A 332 -10.46 7.70 14.10
CA GLN A 332 -11.32 8.70 14.73
C GLN A 332 -12.72 8.11 14.94
N ALA A 333 -12.90 7.45 16.08
CA ALA A 333 -14.12 6.71 16.41
C ALA A 333 -15.38 7.60 16.53
N ASP A 334 -15.21 8.90 16.80
CA ASP A 334 -16.28 9.88 16.94
C ASP A 334 -16.63 10.61 15.62
N ASN A 335 -16.07 10.17 14.48
CA ASN A 335 -16.38 10.75 13.18
C ASN A 335 -17.83 10.47 12.77
N ALA A 336 -18.71 11.45 13.01
CA ALA A 336 -20.15 11.33 12.79
C ALA A 336 -20.51 11.06 11.32
N GLU A 337 -19.79 11.65 10.36
CA GLU A 337 -20.03 11.42 8.94
C GLU A 337 -19.71 9.97 8.57
N ALA A 338 -18.52 9.47 8.90
CA ALA A 338 -18.12 8.10 8.59
C ALA A 338 -19.06 7.07 9.22
N ALA A 339 -19.44 7.27 10.48
CA ALA A 339 -20.39 6.40 11.17
C ALA A 339 -21.77 6.37 10.49
N GLN A 340 -22.25 7.53 10.02
CA GLN A 340 -23.53 7.61 9.33
C GLN A 340 -23.46 6.98 7.94
N ARG A 341 -22.40 7.28 7.17
CA ARG A 341 -22.22 6.72 5.82
C ARG A 341 -22.08 5.20 5.86
N LEU A 342 -21.34 4.66 6.82
CA LEU A 342 -21.17 3.21 6.98
C LEU A 342 -22.52 2.49 7.20
N LYS A 343 -23.41 3.04 8.03
CA LYS A 343 -24.76 2.49 8.25
C LYS A 343 -25.61 2.50 6.98
N GLU A 344 -25.50 3.54 6.16
CA GLU A 344 -26.25 3.65 4.90
C GLU A 344 -25.71 2.73 3.79
N LEU A 345 -24.41 2.39 3.83
CA LEU A 345 -23.74 1.56 2.84
C LEU A 345 -23.76 0.06 3.16
N LYS A 346 -23.89 -0.32 4.44
CA LYS A 346 -24.04 -1.70 4.93
C LYS A 346 -25.43 -1.92 5.57
N PRO A 347 -26.52 -1.96 4.76
CA PRO A 347 -27.88 -2.12 5.26
C PRO A 347 -28.18 -3.50 5.86
#